data_AF-A0A3L7PHR6-F1
#
_entry.id   AF-A0A3L7PHR6-F1
#
_cell.length_a   1.000
_cell.length_b   1.000
_cell.length_c   1.000
_cell.angle_alpha   90.00
_cell.angle_beta   90.00
_cell.angle_gamma   90.00
#
_symmetry.space_group_name_H-M   'P 1'
#
loop_
_entity.id
_entity.type
_entity.pdbx_description
1 polymer ?
#
loop_
_entity_poly.entity_id
_entity_poly.type
_entity_poly.pdbx_seq_one_letter_code
_entity_poly.pdbx_strand_id
1 'polypeptide(L)'
;MFGGIVYFSYEAEKTRRLVAAVDAFVTDGKLVEARKFMEQQPSGSTSESWLAVQKKLIDAEQSDRDRVAQLRAEMETAEQSTETLRIEAALKRARELARTADEKIEVGKLQMTWQQRVSKETAAREQQFRDLLTSASQALQSLDSALSGADSTDRDRLKELLSEADARVGKLRSSRTSVAKELESQATLLDSRLQASRQTVADLARKNDLLDKLTDAVLMLPGTAQGISKAGAFEATLREFATALPNDPRAVTLKTAAETSSLPSVLARQKLIDRWKSLRPIHEKDIETRIREVRLFLTEHPASPDSELVSHYETWLASIQRRFADDGDPDEGMRQRLAALFNSKFIREGHTLRDTDGNTYYLSEARTEPFGSVVSFKYLIGFNGETRLKSLKPSELTIFKSAPPPQQEIATQVRTTVREIGLDNWQKYFRELTESLLKANQVDPFLRYLLVLKTLEFAGLGDHLLEQELAPVLKDLNDDELDRSVAWMDPLNKSAEAAKKRALELLAKVPPLEPIFASAVKRQEQLEREVFALRFSIGWLEKTSRGEWVCRTKWSPAGDHVLHVVSRPDAGGARSWLALGRVQGKSLTIDSTVAQTVGEASVVFASAAPSEAKTALLP
;
A
#
# COMPACT_ATOMS: atom_id res chain seq x y z
N MET A 1 23.46 -132.61 44.72
CA MET A 1 23.98 -131.23 44.70
C MET A 1 23.85 -130.53 43.32
N PHE A 2 23.54 -131.23 42.22
CA PHE A 2 23.40 -130.61 40.88
C PHE A 2 21.98 -130.09 40.50
N GLY A 3 20.91 -130.53 41.17
CA GLY A 3 19.53 -130.12 40.84
C GLY A 3 19.12 -128.72 41.31
N GLY A 4 19.75 -128.19 42.37
CA GLY A 4 19.48 -126.84 42.86
C GLY A 4 19.99 -125.74 41.93
N ILE A 5 21.13 -125.98 41.26
CA ILE A 5 21.79 -124.97 40.41
C ILE A 5 20.96 -124.70 39.13
N VAL A 6 20.29 -125.71 38.57
CA VAL A 6 19.44 -125.55 37.37
C VAL A 6 18.12 -124.83 37.70
N TYR A 7 17.53 -125.12 38.87
CA TYR A 7 16.30 -124.45 39.33
C TYR A 7 16.54 -122.96 39.65
N PHE A 8 17.64 -122.64 40.35
CA PHE A 8 18.03 -121.23 40.59
C PHE A 8 18.41 -120.49 39.30
N SER A 9 19.00 -121.16 38.31
CA SER A 9 19.31 -120.57 37.00
C SER A 9 18.05 -120.28 36.16
N TYR A 10 17.05 -121.18 36.18
CA TYR A 10 15.79 -121.00 35.45
C TYR A 10 14.90 -119.90 36.07
N GLU A 11 14.79 -119.86 37.41
CA GLU A 11 14.10 -118.77 38.13
C GLU A 11 14.80 -117.41 37.91
N ALA A 12 16.14 -117.37 37.89
CA ALA A 12 16.89 -116.16 37.58
C ALA A 12 16.69 -115.67 36.14
N GLU A 13 16.61 -116.57 35.15
CA GLU A 13 16.38 -116.21 33.74
C GLU A 13 14.94 -115.76 33.48
N LYS A 14 13.95 -116.42 34.09
CA LYS A 14 12.54 -116.01 34.07
C LYS A 14 12.38 -114.62 34.69
N THR A 15 12.99 -114.38 35.84
CA THR A 15 13.02 -113.07 36.50
C THR A 15 13.68 -112.02 35.59
N ARG A 16 14.81 -112.32 34.93
CA ARG A 16 15.45 -111.41 33.97
C ARG A 16 14.54 -111.00 32.81
N ARG A 17 13.80 -111.95 32.22
CA ARG A 17 12.87 -111.65 31.11
C ARG A 17 11.70 -110.78 31.57
N LEU A 18 11.17 -111.05 32.76
CA LEU A 18 10.11 -110.24 33.36
C LEU A 18 10.59 -108.82 33.69
N VAL A 19 11.78 -108.71 34.31
CA VAL A 19 12.45 -107.42 34.57
C VAL A 19 12.68 -106.64 33.28
N ALA A 20 13.18 -107.29 32.22
CA ALA A 20 13.40 -106.65 30.92
C ALA A 20 12.10 -106.19 30.25
N ALA A 21 11.01 -106.94 30.38
CA ALA A 21 9.70 -106.55 29.85
C ALA A 21 9.12 -105.33 30.59
N VAL A 22 9.21 -105.29 31.92
CA VAL A 22 8.77 -104.12 32.71
C VAL A 22 9.67 -102.92 32.44
N ASP A 23 10.99 -103.10 32.38
CA ASP A 23 11.94 -102.03 32.06
C ASP A 23 11.70 -101.49 30.63
N ALA A 24 11.35 -102.35 29.67
CA ALA A 24 10.93 -101.94 28.34
C ALA A 24 9.61 -101.15 28.38
N PHE A 25 8.59 -101.60 29.12
CA PHE A 25 7.34 -100.83 29.28
C PHE A 25 7.56 -99.47 29.96
N VAL A 26 8.42 -99.39 30.97
CA VAL A 26 8.80 -98.13 31.64
C VAL A 26 9.55 -97.21 30.67
N THR A 27 10.51 -97.75 29.92
CA THR A 27 11.29 -97.00 28.92
C THR A 27 10.43 -96.51 27.75
N ASP A 28 9.44 -97.30 27.35
CA ASP A 28 8.45 -96.96 26.33
C ASP A 28 7.35 -96.00 26.85
N GLY A 29 7.37 -95.63 28.13
CA GLY A 29 6.36 -94.76 28.75
C GLY A 29 4.99 -95.40 28.97
N LYS A 30 4.90 -96.73 28.85
CA LYS A 30 3.70 -97.56 29.07
C LYS A 30 3.56 -97.94 30.54
N LEU A 31 3.46 -96.93 31.40
CA LEU A 31 3.54 -97.08 32.86
C LEU A 31 2.37 -97.89 33.44
N VAL A 32 1.17 -97.74 32.86
CA VAL A 32 -0.04 -98.49 33.27
C VAL A 32 0.11 -99.98 32.93
N GLU A 33 0.60 -100.28 31.74
CA GLU A 33 0.89 -101.65 31.32
C GLU A 33 2.03 -102.26 32.15
N ALA A 34 3.07 -101.49 32.46
CA ALA A 34 4.17 -101.90 33.34
C ALA A 34 3.67 -102.27 34.75
N ARG A 35 2.81 -101.43 35.37
CA ARG A 35 2.21 -101.72 36.68
C ARG A 35 1.31 -102.94 36.65
N LYS A 36 0.40 -103.01 35.68
CA LYS A 36 -0.49 -104.15 35.51
C LYS A 36 0.28 -105.45 35.28
N PHE A 37 1.38 -105.39 34.52
CA PHE A 37 2.26 -106.54 34.28
C PHE A 37 3.00 -106.97 35.56
N MET A 38 3.45 -106.03 36.39
CA MET A 38 4.06 -106.33 37.70
C MET A 38 3.07 -106.95 38.70
N GLU A 39 1.85 -106.42 38.79
CA GLU A 39 0.80 -106.94 39.68
C GLU A 39 0.39 -108.39 39.34
N GLN A 40 0.50 -108.78 38.07
CA GLN A 40 0.19 -110.14 37.60
C GLN A 40 1.28 -111.17 37.90
N GLN A 41 2.47 -110.76 38.38
CA GLN A 41 3.63 -111.63 38.59
C GLN A 41 4.21 -111.49 40.02
N PRO A 42 3.48 -111.90 41.07
CA PRO A 42 3.89 -111.71 42.46
C PRO A 42 5.11 -112.54 42.89
N SER A 43 5.44 -113.62 42.17
CA SER A 43 6.51 -114.56 42.53
C SER A 43 7.94 -114.03 42.34
N GLY A 44 8.15 -112.88 41.68
CA GLY A 44 9.48 -112.26 41.47
C GLY A 44 9.92 -111.26 42.57
N SER A 45 9.08 -111.07 43.60
CA SER A 45 9.07 -109.94 44.54
C SER A 45 10.35 -109.70 45.36
N THR A 46 11.24 -110.68 45.50
CA THR A 46 12.41 -110.57 46.41
C THR A 46 13.75 -110.45 45.70
N SER A 47 13.79 -110.48 44.37
CA SER A 47 15.06 -110.31 43.64
C SER A 47 15.47 -108.84 43.55
N GLU A 48 16.76 -108.56 43.71
CA GLU A 48 17.31 -107.20 43.67
C GLU A 48 17.01 -106.48 42.34
N SER A 49 17.07 -107.21 41.22
CA SER A 49 16.75 -106.68 39.89
C SER A 49 15.27 -106.35 39.70
N TRP A 50 14.37 -107.11 40.32
CA TRP A 50 12.94 -106.82 40.33
C TRP A 50 12.62 -105.58 41.17
N LEU A 51 13.20 -105.47 42.37
CA LEU A 51 13.05 -104.28 43.22
C LEU A 51 13.60 -103.02 42.54
N ALA A 52 14.71 -103.14 41.80
CA ALA A 52 15.27 -102.02 41.03
C ALA A 52 14.33 -101.53 39.93
N VAL A 53 13.70 -102.44 39.16
CA VAL A 53 12.73 -102.06 38.12
C VAL A 53 11.39 -101.61 38.70
N GLN A 54 10.96 -102.17 39.83
CA GLN A 54 9.82 -101.69 40.59
C GLN A 54 10.03 -100.24 41.06
N LYS A 55 11.21 -99.95 41.61
CA LYS A 55 11.59 -98.59 42.01
C LYS A 55 11.61 -97.66 40.80
N LYS A 56 12.23 -98.06 39.68
CA LYS A 56 12.19 -97.29 38.42
C LYS A 56 10.77 -97.00 37.94
N LEU A 57 9.85 -97.98 38.03
CA LEU A 57 8.45 -97.79 37.67
C LEU A 57 7.77 -96.79 38.61
N ILE A 58 7.96 -96.90 39.93
CA ILE A 58 7.42 -95.96 40.93
C ILE A 58 7.96 -94.55 40.67
N ASP A 59 9.26 -94.41 40.44
CA ASP A 59 9.91 -93.13 40.15
C ASP A 59 9.39 -92.55 38.81
N ALA A 60 9.19 -93.39 37.79
CA ALA A 60 8.64 -92.97 36.50
C ALA A 60 7.16 -92.57 36.59
N GLU A 61 6.35 -93.28 37.38
CA GLU A 61 4.96 -92.89 37.66
C GLU A 61 4.85 -91.62 38.48
N GLN A 62 5.72 -91.44 39.47
CA GLN A 62 5.76 -90.21 40.25
C GLN A 62 6.18 -89.04 39.34
N SER A 63 7.19 -89.24 38.49
CA SER A 63 7.60 -88.25 37.50
C SER A 63 6.48 -87.93 36.49
N ASP A 64 5.72 -88.92 36.04
CA ASP A 64 4.58 -88.70 35.15
C ASP A 64 3.42 -88.00 35.86
N ARG A 65 3.14 -88.32 37.12
CA ARG A 65 2.16 -87.60 37.95
C ARG A 65 2.55 -86.13 38.14
N ASP A 66 3.82 -85.87 38.46
CA ASP A 66 4.33 -84.52 38.64
C ASP A 66 4.28 -83.73 37.31
N ARG A 67 4.61 -84.38 36.18
CA ARG A 67 4.45 -83.82 34.84
C ARG A 67 2.99 -83.49 34.53
N VAL A 68 2.06 -84.41 34.77
CA VAL A 68 0.61 -84.20 34.55
C VAL A 68 0.09 -83.07 35.44
N ALA A 69 0.54 -82.99 36.70
CA ALA A 69 0.19 -81.90 37.61
C ALA A 69 0.72 -80.55 37.09
N GLN A 70 1.97 -80.50 36.61
CA GLN A 70 2.54 -79.31 35.99
C GLN A 70 1.81 -78.92 34.69
N LEU A 71 1.48 -79.90 33.84
CA LEU A 71 0.71 -79.68 32.61
C LEU A 71 -0.64 -79.03 32.94
N ARG A 72 -1.37 -79.58 33.92
CA ARG A 72 -2.65 -79.02 34.37
C ARG A 72 -2.48 -77.61 34.94
N ALA A 73 -1.46 -77.38 35.77
CA ALA A 73 -1.19 -76.05 36.33
C ALA A 73 -0.86 -75.01 35.25
N GLU A 74 -0.10 -75.37 34.22
CA GLU A 74 0.20 -74.48 33.09
C GLU A 74 -1.03 -74.25 32.19
N MET A 75 -1.86 -75.28 31.95
CA MET A 75 -3.14 -75.12 31.24
C MET A 75 -4.10 -74.21 32.02
N GLU A 76 -4.24 -74.39 33.33
CA GLU A 76 -5.04 -73.55 34.21
C GLU A 76 -4.50 -72.11 34.25
N THR A 77 -3.18 -71.94 34.27
CA THR A 77 -2.53 -70.62 34.17
C THR A 77 -2.87 -69.94 32.83
N ALA A 78 -2.87 -70.68 31.73
CA ALA A 78 -3.25 -70.16 30.42
C ALA A 78 -4.75 -69.80 30.32
N GLU A 79 -5.63 -70.52 31.02
CA GLU A 79 -7.07 -70.24 31.08
C GLU A 79 -7.41 -69.03 31.94
N GLN A 80 -6.79 -68.91 33.12
CA GLN A 80 -7.12 -67.91 34.12
C GLN A 80 -6.37 -66.59 33.94
N SER A 81 -5.20 -66.60 33.30
CA SER A 81 -4.42 -65.39 33.09
C SER A 81 -5.10 -64.44 32.10
N THR A 82 -5.02 -63.15 32.39
CA THR A 82 -5.43 -62.06 31.47
C THR A 82 -4.23 -61.46 30.72
N GLU A 83 -3.00 -61.77 31.13
CA GLU A 83 -1.78 -61.24 30.52
C GLU A 83 -1.33 -62.10 29.35
N THR A 84 -1.31 -61.52 28.14
CA THR A 84 -0.97 -62.21 26.88
C THR A 84 0.36 -62.95 26.95
N LEU A 85 1.42 -62.28 27.42
CA LEU A 85 2.77 -62.87 27.54
C LEU A 85 2.80 -64.09 28.47
N ARG A 86 2.02 -64.03 29.56
CA ARG A 86 1.92 -65.11 30.54
C ARG A 86 1.14 -66.30 29.98
N ILE A 87 0.07 -66.03 29.23
CA ILE A 87 -0.71 -67.08 28.54
C ILE A 87 0.15 -67.77 27.47
N GLU A 88 0.87 -67.01 26.63
CA GLU A 88 1.76 -67.57 25.61
C GLU A 88 2.87 -68.44 26.23
N ALA A 89 3.49 -67.97 27.31
CA ALA A 89 4.52 -68.72 28.01
C ALA A 89 3.97 -70.02 28.65
N ALA A 90 2.76 -69.96 29.21
CA ALA A 90 2.08 -71.11 29.81
C ALA A 90 1.64 -72.13 28.75
N LEU A 91 1.06 -71.68 27.63
CA LEU A 91 0.71 -72.54 26.49
C LEU A 91 1.94 -73.21 25.87
N LYS A 92 3.06 -72.49 25.77
CA LYS A 92 4.33 -73.04 25.29
C LYS A 92 4.82 -74.17 26.21
N ARG A 93 4.84 -73.93 27.53
CA ARG A 93 5.23 -74.94 28.53
C ARG A 93 4.28 -76.13 28.56
N ALA A 94 2.97 -75.91 28.52
CA ALA A 94 1.98 -76.97 28.43
C ALA A 94 2.18 -77.85 27.19
N ARG A 95 2.53 -77.26 26.04
CA ARG A 95 2.86 -78.01 24.82
C ARG A 95 4.12 -78.86 24.97
N GLU A 96 5.14 -78.37 25.66
CA GLU A 96 6.38 -79.11 25.94
C GLU A 96 6.13 -80.28 26.92
N LEU A 97 5.19 -80.13 27.85
CA LEU A 97 4.82 -81.14 28.85
C LEU A 97 3.84 -82.22 28.32
N ALA A 98 3.06 -81.92 27.28
CA ALA A 98 2.05 -82.83 26.72
C ALA A 98 2.68 -84.00 25.92
N ARG A 99 2.43 -85.24 26.34
CA ARG A 99 3.01 -86.45 25.72
C ARG A 99 1.98 -87.26 24.95
N THR A 100 0.82 -87.50 25.56
CA THR A 100 -0.25 -88.33 24.97
C THR A 100 -1.01 -87.58 23.87
N ALA A 101 -1.76 -88.33 23.04
CA ALA A 101 -2.59 -87.72 22.00
C ALA A 101 -3.68 -86.82 22.59
N ASP A 102 -4.33 -87.26 23.67
CA ASP A 102 -5.41 -86.51 24.33
C ASP A 102 -4.91 -85.21 24.96
N GLU A 103 -3.78 -85.24 25.68
CA GLU A 103 -3.16 -84.03 26.25
C GLU A 103 -2.79 -83.01 25.15
N LYS A 104 -2.25 -83.48 24.01
CA LYS A 104 -1.92 -82.61 22.87
C LYS A 104 -3.18 -82.01 22.24
N ILE A 105 -4.28 -82.77 22.18
CA ILE A 105 -5.56 -82.28 21.71
C ILE A 105 -6.11 -81.21 22.65
N GLU A 106 -6.04 -81.40 23.97
CA GLU A 106 -6.52 -80.44 24.96
C GLU A 106 -5.71 -79.12 24.92
N VAL A 107 -4.38 -79.20 24.93
CA VAL A 107 -3.51 -78.02 24.77
C VAL A 107 -3.76 -77.33 23.42
N GLY A 108 -3.98 -78.11 22.36
CA GLY A 108 -4.34 -77.60 21.03
C GLY A 108 -5.67 -76.85 21.01
N LYS A 109 -6.71 -77.38 21.67
CA LYS A 109 -8.01 -76.70 21.83
C LYS A 109 -7.85 -75.38 22.59
N LEU A 110 -7.13 -75.40 23.72
CA LEU A 110 -6.90 -74.22 24.53
C LEU A 110 -6.15 -73.13 23.75
N GLN A 111 -5.14 -73.52 22.99
CA GLN A 111 -4.43 -72.62 22.09
C GLN A 111 -5.33 -72.04 21.00
N MET A 112 -6.20 -72.84 20.37
CA MET A 112 -7.16 -72.33 19.38
C MET A 112 -8.12 -71.32 20.02
N THR A 113 -8.66 -71.61 21.20
CA THR A 113 -9.56 -70.71 21.92
C THR A 113 -8.86 -69.39 22.26
N TRP A 114 -7.62 -69.45 22.73
CA TRP A 114 -6.82 -68.25 22.98
C TRP A 114 -6.53 -67.46 21.70
N GLN A 115 -6.13 -68.12 20.61
CA GLN A 115 -5.90 -67.47 19.31
C GLN A 115 -7.18 -66.80 18.78
N GLN A 116 -8.35 -67.44 18.93
CA GLN A 116 -9.65 -66.86 18.60
C GLN A 116 -9.99 -65.64 19.47
N ARG A 117 -9.66 -65.68 20.77
CA ARG A 117 -9.84 -64.54 21.66
C ARG A 117 -8.95 -63.37 21.27
N VAL A 118 -7.66 -63.62 21.04
CA VAL A 118 -6.69 -62.59 20.63
C VAL A 118 -7.07 -62.01 19.27
N SER A 119 -7.48 -62.84 18.31
CA SER A 119 -7.93 -62.34 17.01
C SER A 119 -9.19 -61.51 17.12
N LYS A 120 -10.16 -61.91 17.97
CA LYS A 120 -11.38 -61.12 18.24
C LYS A 120 -11.08 -59.80 18.94
N GLU A 121 -10.19 -59.78 19.93
CA GLU A 121 -9.77 -58.56 20.63
C GLU A 121 -9.00 -57.62 19.69
N THR A 122 -8.10 -58.17 18.86
CA THR A 122 -7.37 -57.39 17.84
C THR A 122 -8.33 -56.81 16.81
N ALA A 123 -9.27 -57.62 16.29
CA ALA A 123 -10.29 -57.16 15.36
C ALA A 123 -11.20 -56.09 15.96
N ALA A 124 -11.59 -56.20 17.24
CA ALA A 124 -12.37 -55.18 17.92
C ALA A 124 -11.60 -53.85 18.07
N ARG A 125 -10.30 -53.92 18.44
CA ARG A 125 -9.42 -52.74 18.51
C ARG A 125 -9.22 -52.10 17.14
N GLU A 126 -8.99 -52.91 16.11
CA GLU A 126 -8.87 -52.42 14.73
C GLU A 126 -10.16 -51.79 14.23
N GLN A 127 -11.32 -52.37 14.56
CA GLN A 127 -12.62 -51.79 14.19
C GLN A 127 -12.83 -50.44 14.87
N GLN A 128 -12.59 -50.34 16.19
CA GLN A 128 -12.66 -49.08 16.91
C GLN A 128 -11.70 -48.04 16.31
N PHE A 129 -10.51 -48.46 15.90
CA PHE A 129 -9.54 -47.59 15.23
C PHE A 129 -10.02 -47.13 13.85
N ARG A 130 -10.67 -48.00 13.07
CA ARG A 130 -11.30 -47.63 11.77
C ARG A 130 -12.42 -46.62 11.95
N ASP A 131 -13.21 -46.74 13.01
CA ASP A 131 -14.27 -45.77 13.33
C ASP A 131 -13.67 -44.41 13.69
N LEU A 132 -12.58 -44.39 14.47
CA LEU A 132 -11.81 -43.18 14.76
C LEU A 132 -11.17 -42.57 13.49
N LEU A 133 -10.64 -43.41 12.58
CA LEU A 133 -10.08 -42.98 11.29
C LEU A 133 -11.15 -42.28 10.46
N THR A 134 -12.33 -42.89 10.37
CA THR A 134 -13.47 -42.34 9.62
C THR A 134 -13.90 -41.01 10.22
N SER A 135 -14.04 -40.93 11.55
CA SER A 135 -14.41 -39.69 12.24
C SER A 135 -13.38 -38.56 12.05
N ALA A 136 -12.09 -38.86 12.13
CA ALA A 136 -11.04 -37.86 11.89
C ALA A 136 -10.98 -37.43 10.42
N SER A 137 -11.16 -38.36 9.49
CA SER A 137 -11.24 -38.07 8.06
C SER A 137 -12.41 -37.14 7.73
N GLN A 138 -13.60 -37.39 8.30
CA GLN A 138 -14.77 -36.53 8.14
C GLN A 138 -14.57 -35.11 8.72
N ALA A 139 -13.93 -35.00 9.89
CA ALA A 139 -13.60 -33.71 10.49
C ALA A 139 -12.63 -32.90 9.61
N LEU A 140 -11.57 -33.55 9.10
CA LEU A 140 -10.63 -32.94 8.17
C LEU A 140 -11.29 -32.57 6.83
N GLN A 141 -12.19 -33.40 6.31
CA GLN A 141 -12.94 -33.08 5.09
C GLN A 141 -13.85 -31.87 5.29
N SER A 142 -14.47 -31.72 6.47
CA SER A 142 -15.29 -30.57 6.80
C SER A 142 -14.45 -29.30 6.91
N LEU A 143 -13.27 -29.39 7.54
CA LEU A 143 -12.28 -28.31 7.59
C LEU A 143 -11.81 -27.91 6.18
N ASP A 144 -11.43 -28.87 5.34
CA ASP A 144 -10.95 -28.60 3.99
C ASP A 144 -12.05 -28.04 3.08
N SER A 145 -13.30 -28.46 3.29
CA SER A 145 -14.47 -27.90 2.60
C SER A 145 -14.72 -26.45 3.03
N ALA A 146 -14.51 -26.12 4.31
CA ALA A 146 -14.55 -24.75 4.80
C ALA A 146 -13.38 -23.91 4.24
N LEU A 147 -12.17 -24.46 4.20
CA LEU A 147 -10.96 -23.80 3.67
C LEU A 147 -11.05 -23.53 2.16
N SER A 148 -11.66 -24.44 1.39
CA SER A 148 -11.85 -24.28 -0.06
C SER A 148 -13.02 -23.37 -0.44
N GLY A 149 -13.90 -23.03 0.50
CA GLY A 149 -14.95 -22.04 0.30
C GLY A 149 -14.34 -20.66 -0.02
N ALA A 150 -14.70 -20.11 -1.18
CA ALA A 150 -14.13 -18.87 -1.74
C ALA A 150 -14.24 -17.63 -0.83
N ASP A 151 -15.12 -17.67 0.17
CA ASP A 151 -15.43 -16.57 1.08
C ASP A 151 -15.33 -16.98 2.57
N SER A 152 -14.46 -17.93 2.95
CA SER A 152 -14.27 -18.40 4.34
C SER A 152 -13.64 -17.34 5.26
N THR A 153 -14.34 -16.22 5.42
CA THR A 153 -14.02 -15.09 6.29
C THR A 153 -14.40 -15.35 7.74
N ASP A 154 -15.17 -16.41 8.00
CA ASP A 154 -15.58 -16.82 9.35
C ASP A 154 -14.41 -17.49 10.08
N ARG A 155 -13.55 -16.63 10.64
CA ARG A 155 -12.36 -17.03 11.41
C ARG A 155 -12.72 -17.90 12.61
N ASP A 156 -13.88 -17.68 13.23
CA ASP A 156 -14.29 -18.40 14.43
C ASP A 156 -14.72 -19.82 14.07
N ARG A 157 -15.49 -19.98 12.98
CA ARG A 157 -15.84 -21.31 12.46
C ARG A 157 -14.61 -22.12 12.04
N LEU A 158 -13.63 -21.51 11.38
CA LEU A 158 -12.39 -22.22 11.00
C LEU A 158 -11.59 -22.68 12.24
N LYS A 159 -11.53 -21.87 13.29
CA LYS A 159 -10.91 -22.25 14.57
C LYS A 159 -11.64 -23.41 15.24
N GLU A 160 -12.97 -23.39 15.25
CA GLU A 160 -13.81 -24.46 15.80
C GLU A 160 -13.57 -25.78 15.06
N LEU A 161 -13.67 -25.77 13.72
CA LEU A 161 -13.42 -26.96 12.88
C LEU A 161 -11.99 -27.49 13.03
N LEU A 162 -11.00 -26.61 13.15
CA LEU A 162 -9.61 -27.00 13.38
C LEU A 162 -9.45 -27.66 14.76
N SER A 163 -10.07 -27.11 15.80
CA SER A 163 -10.06 -27.68 17.15
C SER A 163 -10.73 -29.05 17.19
N GLU A 164 -11.85 -29.22 16.47
CA GLU A 164 -12.50 -30.52 16.34
C GLU A 164 -11.59 -31.53 15.63
N ALA A 165 -11.03 -31.18 14.47
CA ALA A 165 -10.11 -32.05 13.73
C ALA A 165 -8.89 -32.45 14.59
N ASP A 166 -8.32 -31.50 15.33
CA ASP A 166 -7.24 -31.73 16.28
C ASP A 166 -7.62 -32.74 17.37
N ALA A 167 -8.81 -32.60 17.96
CA ALA A 167 -9.31 -33.51 18.99
C ALA A 167 -9.51 -34.94 18.44
N ARG A 168 -10.02 -35.07 17.21
CA ARG A 168 -10.24 -36.39 16.57
C ARG A 168 -8.92 -37.07 16.21
N VAL A 169 -7.98 -36.35 15.60
CA VAL A 169 -6.65 -36.89 15.28
C VAL A 169 -5.84 -37.18 16.56
N GLY A 170 -6.00 -36.36 17.61
CA GLY A 170 -5.41 -36.61 18.92
C GLY A 170 -5.81 -37.97 19.51
N LYS A 171 -7.10 -38.34 19.40
CA LYS A 171 -7.59 -39.67 19.80
C LYS A 171 -6.93 -40.79 18.99
N LEU A 172 -6.78 -40.62 17.67
CA LEU A 172 -6.08 -41.60 16.82
C LEU A 172 -4.62 -41.81 17.22
N ARG A 173 -3.88 -40.73 17.52
CA ARG A 173 -2.48 -40.82 17.95
C ARG A 173 -2.34 -41.69 19.20
N SER A 174 -3.27 -41.58 20.15
CA SER A 174 -3.23 -42.34 21.41
C SER A 174 -3.46 -43.85 21.23
N SER A 175 -4.15 -44.27 20.16
CA SER A 175 -4.47 -45.69 19.90
C SER A 175 -3.53 -46.37 18.88
N ARG A 176 -2.61 -45.61 18.28
CA ARG A 176 -1.78 -45.99 17.13
C ARG A 176 -0.88 -47.22 17.35
N THR A 177 -0.33 -47.39 18.55
CA THR A 177 0.65 -48.46 18.85
C THR A 177 0.04 -49.86 18.95
N SER A 178 -1.28 -49.96 18.91
CA SER A 178 -2.03 -51.20 19.20
C SER A 178 -2.70 -51.83 17.97
N VAL A 179 -2.42 -51.32 16.77
CA VAL A 179 -3.08 -51.73 15.51
C VAL A 179 -2.06 -52.13 14.43
N ALA A 180 -2.55 -52.74 13.34
CA ALA A 180 -1.73 -53.07 12.19
C ALA A 180 -1.02 -51.85 11.57
N LYS A 181 0.20 -52.06 11.05
CA LYS A 181 1.05 -51.03 10.43
C LYS A 181 0.38 -50.25 9.30
N GLU A 182 -0.59 -50.85 8.63
CA GLU A 182 -1.33 -50.19 7.54
C GLU A 182 -2.35 -49.16 8.07
N LEU A 183 -3.02 -49.45 9.18
CA LEU A 183 -3.88 -48.46 9.84
C LEU A 183 -3.03 -47.34 10.46
N GLU A 184 -1.85 -47.70 10.96
CA GLU A 184 -0.86 -46.75 11.44
C GLU A 184 -0.40 -45.74 10.37
N SER A 185 -0.12 -46.22 9.15
CA SER A 185 0.31 -45.35 8.05
C SER A 185 -0.80 -44.40 7.61
N GLN A 186 -2.05 -44.86 7.58
CA GLN A 186 -3.23 -44.01 7.31
C GLN A 186 -3.39 -42.91 8.37
N ALA A 187 -3.23 -43.24 9.66
CA ALA A 187 -3.27 -42.23 10.72
C ALA A 187 -2.13 -41.20 10.58
N THR A 188 -0.94 -41.61 10.15
CA THR A 188 0.18 -40.70 9.86
C THR A 188 -0.16 -39.74 8.72
N LEU A 189 -0.82 -40.22 7.66
CA LEU A 189 -1.26 -39.38 6.55
C LEU A 189 -2.28 -38.32 7.00
N LEU A 190 -3.24 -38.70 7.85
CA LEU A 190 -4.21 -37.74 8.41
C LEU A 190 -3.53 -36.71 9.32
N ASP A 191 -2.47 -37.09 10.04
CA ASP A 191 -1.71 -36.15 10.87
C ASP A 191 -0.95 -35.13 10.00
N SER A 192 -0.28 -35.58 8.94
CA SER A 192 0.34 -34.69 7.95
C SER A 192 -0.67 -33.75 7.28
N ARG A 193 -1.86 -34.26 6.94
CA ARG A 193 -2.97 -33.43 6.40
C ARG A 193 -3.42 -32.38 7.40
N LEU A 194 -3.60 -32.75 8.67
CA LEU A 194 -3.95 -31.80 9.74
C LEU A 194 -2.89 -30.71 9.92
N GLN A 195 -1.59 -31.04 9.88
CA GLN A 195 -0.53 -30.03 9.94
C GLN A 195 -0.57 -29.07 8.73
N ALA A 196 -0.87 -29.59 7.54
CA ALA A 196 -1.06 -28.75 6.35
C ALA A 196 -2.28 -27.82 6.52
N SER A 197 -3.42 -28.34 6.99
CA SER A 197 -4.62 -27.53 7.25
C SER A 197 -4.38 -26.49 8.35
N ARG A 198 -3.61 -26.80 9.41
CA ARG A 198 -3.18 -25.84 10.44
C ARG A 198 -2.40 -24.68 9.84
N GLN A 199 -1.43 -25.00 8.99
CA GLN A 199 -0.64 -23.98 8.30
C GLN A 199 -1.52 -23.11 7.39
N THR A 200 -2.45 -23.71 6.65
CA THR A 200 -3.41 -22.96 5.81
C THR A 200 -4.30 -22.03 6.63
N VAL A 201 -4.84 -22.49 7.77
CA VAL A 201 -5.65 -21.65 8.69
C VAL A 201 -4.81 -20.50 9.24
N ALA A 202 -3.56 -20.75 9.64
CA ALA A 202 -2.65 -19.72 10.14
C ALA A 202 -2.32 -18.68 9.06
N ASP A 203 -2.06 -19.11 7.83
CA ASP A 203 -1.78 -18.24 6.68
C ASP A 203 -3.01 -17.39 6.31
N LEU A 204 -4.22 -17.96 6.34
CA LEU A 204 -5.47 -17.22 6.14
C LEU A 204 -5.72 -16.16 7.24
N ALA A 205 -5.47 -16.52 8.51
CA ALA A 205 -5.60 -15.57 9.61
C ALA A 205 -4.61 -14.41 9.46
N ARG A 206 -3.34 -14.72 9.16
CA ARG A 206 -2.29 -13.74 8.91
C ARG A 206 -2.61 -12.85 7.70
N LYS A 207 -3.11 -13.43 6.61
CA LYS A 207 -3.59 -12.73 5.42
C LYS A 207 -4.64 -11.69 5.80
N ASN A 208 -5.69 -12.11 6.50
CA ASN A 208 -6.78 -11.19 6.87
C ASN A 208 -6.29 -10.07 7.81
N ASP A 209 -5.42 -10.38 8.78
CA ASP A 209 -4.83 -9.38 9.67
C ASP A 209 -4.00 -8.34 8.89
N LEU A 210 -3.22 -8.77 7.90
CA LEU A 210 -2.44 -7.87 7.07
C LEU A 210 -3.33 -7.00 6.16
N LEU A 211 -4.42 -7.55 5.61
CA LEU A 211 -5.40 -6.77 4.84
C LEU A 211 -6.12 -5.72 5.71
N ASP A 212 -6.41 -6.04 6.96
CA ASP A 212 -7.01 -5.11 7.91
C ASP A 212 -6.01 -4.01 8.31
N LYS A 213 -4.74 -4.37 8.58
CA LYS A 213 -3.64 -3.42 8.80
C LYS A 213 -3.45 -2.48 7.60
N LEU A 214 -3.49 -3.00 6.37
CA LEU A 214 -3.42 -2.18 5.15
C LEU A 214 -4.54 -1.14 5.11
N THR A 215 -5.76 -1.57 5.43
CA THR A 215 -6.94 -0.71 5.45
C THR A 215 -6.84 0.38 6.53
N ASP A 216 -6.26 0.07 7.69
CA ASP A 216 -6.02 1.04 8.77
C ASP A 216 -4.86 2.00 8.48
N ALA A 217 -3.85 1.55 7.74
CA ALA A 217 -2.69 2.33 7.39
C ALA A 217 -2.98 3.36 6.29
N VAL A 218 -3.87 3.03 5.35
CA VAL A 218 -4.21 3.91 4.22
C VAL A 218 -5.25 4.98 4.58
N LEU A 219 -6.06 4.79 5.63
CA LEU A 219 -7.10 5.75 6.01
C LEU A 219 -6.47 6.98 6.68
N MET A 220 -6.45 8.11 5.98
CA MET A 220 -5.89 9.37 6.46
C MET A 220 -6.85 10.52 6.17
N LEU A 221 -7.64 10.89 7.18
CA LEU A 221 -8.65 11.95 7.05
C LEU A 221 -8.05 13.34 7.32
N PRO A 222 -8.53 14.40 6.62
CA PRO A 222 -8.09 15.77 6.85
C PRO A 222 -8.27 16.18 8.31
N GLY A 223 -7.33 16.99 8.84
CA GLY A 223 -7.39 17.50 10.21
C GLY A 223 -7.02 16.50 11.32
N THR A 224 -6.72 15.24 10.98
CA THR A 224 -6.25 14.26 11.98
C THR A 224 -4.73 14.27 12.09
N ALA A 225 -4.20 14.55 13.28
CA ALA A 225 -2.75 14.51 13.55
C ALA A 225 -2.09 13.14 13.23
N GLN A 226 -2.90 12.08 13.17
CA GLN A 226 -2.46 10.72 12.88
C GLN A 226 -2.04 10.50 11.42
N GLY A 227 -2.56 11.27 10.46
CA GLY A 227 -2.30 11.04 9.02
C GLY A 227 -0.82 11.08 8.67
N ILE A 228 -0.08 12.04 9.21
CA ILE A 228 1.36 12.20 8.94
C ILE A 228 2.19 11.12 9.65
N SER A 229 1.80 10.71 10.87
CA SER A 229 2.53 9.68 11.64
C SER A 229 2.47 8.29 11.00
N LYS A 230 1.47 8.05 10.14
CA LYS A 230 1.29 6.78 9.41
C LYS A 230 1.94 6.78 8.03
N ALA A 231 2.65 7.85 7.65
CA ALA A 231 3.34 7.89 6.36
C ALA A 231 4.30 6.69 6.23
N GLY A 232 4.19 5.94 5.14
CA GLY A 232 4.99 4.75 4.89
C GLY A 232 4.47 3.45 5.52
N ALA A 233 3.50 3.50 6.44
CA ALA A 233 2.96 2.30 7.08
C ALA A 233 2.22 1.41 6.08
N PHE A 234 1.50 2.02 5.13
CA PHE A 234 0.80 1.29 4.07
C PHE A 234 1.78 0.52 3.19
N GLU A 235 2.83 1.18 2.68
CA GLU A 235 3.88 0.56 1.87
C GLU A 235 4.64 -0.51 2.64
N ALA A 236 4.92 -0.28 3.93
CA ALA A 236 5.56 -1.27 4.79
C ALA A 236 4.70 -2.53 4.94
N THR A 237 3.39 -2.39 5.19
CA THR A 237 2.47 -3.53 5.30
C THR A 237 2.30 -4.26 3.97
N LEU A 238 2.34 -3.57 2.83
CA LEU A 238 2.33 -4.22 1.51
C LEU A 238 3.57 -5.11 1.32
N ARG A 239 4.77 -4.62 1.69
CA ARG A 239 6.01 -5.42 1.66
C ARG A 239 5.95 -6.58 2.67
N GLU A 240 5.41 -6.35 3.86
CA GLU A 240 5.19 -7.38 4.88
C GLU A 240 4.28 -8.48 4.33
N PHE A 241 3.18 -8.12 3.65
CA PHE A 241 2.29 -9.09 3.01
C PHE A 241 3.03 -9.94 1.98
N ALA A 242 3.74 -9.32 1.05
CA ALA A 242 4.48 -10.05 0.02
C ALA A 242 5.55 -10.99 0.61
N THR A 243 6.17 -10.61 1.72
CA THR A 243 7.20 -11.40 2.41
C THR A 243 6.61 -12.54 3.23
N ALA A 244 5.51 -12.27 3.94
CA ALA A 244 4.90 -13.24 4.86
C ALA A 244 4.05 -14.29 4.14
N LEU A 245 3.56 -13.98 2.93
CA LEU A 245 2.69 -14.84 2.12
C LEU A 245 3.21 -14.94 0.67
N PRO A 246 4.42 -15.47 0.44
CA PRO A 246 5.04 -15.47 -0.88
C PRO A 246 4.29 -16.30 -1.92
N ASN A 247 3.46 -17.25 -1.47
CA ASN A 247 2.64 -18.12 -2.33
C ASN A 247 1.26 -17.52 -2.64
N ASP A 248 0.86 -16.40 -2.01
CA ASP A 248 -0.39 -15.73 -2.37
C ASP A 248 -0.21 -15.09 -3.77
N PRO A 249 -1.14 -15.30 -4.71
CA PRO A 249 -1.01 -14.78 -6.08
C PRO A 249 -0.89 -13.25 -6.14
N ARG A 250 -1.28 -12.53 -5.07
CA ARG A 250 -1.21 -11.08 -4.99
C ARG A 250 0.14 -10.56 -4.51
N ALA A 251 1.01 -11.41 -3.96
CA ALA A 251 2.27 -11.00 -3.33
C ALA A 251 3.15 -10.13 -4.24
N VAL A 252 3.27 -10.50 -5.53
CA VAL A 252 4.05 -9.73 -6.52
C VAL A 252 3.42 -8.36 -6.77
N THR A 253 2.12 -8.32 -7.05
CA THR A 253 1.39 -7.06 -7.32
C THR A 253 1.44 -6.12 -6.13
N LEU A 254 1.22 -6.61 -4.91
CA LEU A 254 1.28 -5.81 -3.69
C LEU A 254 2.69 -5.27 -3.43
N LYS A 255 3.74 -6.05 -3.70
CA LYS A 255 5.12 -5.57 -3.62
C LYS A 255 5.39 -4.44 -4.62
N THR A 256 4.97 -4.60 -5.87
CA THR A 256 5.12 -3.55 -6.90
C THR A 256 4.33 -2.29 -6.53
N ALA A 257 3.13 -2.43 -5.98
CA ALA A 257 2.34 -1.30 -5.47
C ALA A 257 3.07 -0.55 -4.34
N ALA A 258 3.76 -1.27 -3.44
CA ALA A 258 4.55 -0.65 -2.37
C ALA A 258 5.75 0.17 -2.87
N GLU A 259 6.35 -0.25 -3.97
CA GLU A 259 7.49 0.41 -4.60
C GLU A 259 7.06 1.61 -5.47
N THR A 260 5.83 1.56 -5.99
CA THR A 260 5.28 2.56 -6.92
C THR A 260 4.17 3.43 -6.31
N SER A 261 3.96 3.37 -4.99
CA SER A 261 2.94 4.16 -4.30
C SER A 261 3.09 5.67 -4.57
N SER A 262 1.96 6.35 -4.74
CA SER A 262 1.85 7.81 -4.85
C SER A 262 1.53 8.49 -3.51
N LEU A 263 1.17 7.70 -2.50
CA LEU A 263 0.73 8.21 -1.21
C LEU A 263 1.76 9.14 -0.56
N PRO A 264 3.09 8.86 -0.55
CA PRO A 264 4.06 9.77 0.06
C PRO A 264 4.07 11.15 -0.59
N SER A 265 4.02 11.23 -1.93
CA SER A 265 3.98 12.51 -2.65
C SER A 265 2.67 13.28 -2.41
N VAL A 266 1.54 12.59 -2.29
CA VAL A 266 0.24 13.23 -2.01
C VAL A 266 0.23 13.80 -0.58
N LEU A 267 0.76 13.07 0.40
CA LEU A 267 0.87 13.53 1.79
C LEU A 267 1.86 14.70 1.94
N ALA A 268 2.99 14.64 1.24
CA ALA A 268 3.96 15.74 1.23
C ALA A 268 3.33 17.02 0.67
N ARG A 269 2.54 16.91 -0.41
CA ARG A 269 1.78 18.05 -0.97
C ARG A 269 0.75 18.57 0.02
N GLN A 270 -0.04 17.70 0.66
CA GLN A 270 -1.03 18.09 1.66
C GLN A 270 -0.38 18.90 2.78
N LYS A 271 0.78 18.45 3.27
CA LYS A 271 1.56 19.14 4.30
C LYS A 271 2.02 20.54 3.88
N LEU A 272 2.34 20.75 2.60
CA LEU A 272 2.65 22.08 2.07
C LEU A 272 1.42 22.99 2.10
N ILE A 273 0.30 22.50 1.59
CA ILE A 273 -0.96 23.25 1.51
C ILE A 273 -1.44 23.65 2.91
N ASP A 274 -1.39 22.72 3.87
CA ASP A 274 -1.79 22.95 5.27
C ASP A 274 -0.96 24.08 5.92
N ARG A 275 0.31 24.27 5.51
CA ARG A 275 1.16 25.37 6.01
C ARG A 275 0.80 26.71 5.38
N TRP A 276 0.43 26.73 4.10
CA TRP A 276 0.24 27.97 3.35
C TRP A 276 -1.07 28.69 3.67
N LYS A 277 -2.13 27.96 4.03
CA LYS A 277 -3.49 28.45 4.35
C LYS A 277 -4.25 29.14 3.20
N SER A 278 -3.58 29.85 2.31
CA SER A 278 -4.14 30.58 1.16
C SER A 278 -3.22 30.46 -0.06
N LEU A 279 -3.77 30.58 -1.28
CA LEU A 279 -2.95 30.57 -2.50
C LEU A 279 -1.96 31.73 -2.50
N ARG A 280 -2.45 32.94 -2.23
CA ARG A 280 -1.60 34.13 -2.19
C ARG A 280 -0.81 34.17 -0.88
N PRO A 281 0.52 34.39 -0.93
CA PRO A 281 1.31 34.69 0.26
C PRO A 281 0.81 35.96 0.95
N ILE A 282 0.92 36.04 2.28
CA ILE A 282 0.49 37.22 3.04
C ILE A 282 1.60 38.28 3.05
N HIS A 283 2.87 37.84 3.12
CA HIS A 283 4.03 38.72 3.14
C HIS A 283 4.97 38.45 1.95
N GLU A 284 5.68 39.48 1.50
CA GLU A 284 6.66 39.37 0.40
C GLU A 284 7.74 38.32 0.70
N LYS A 285 8.20 38.23 1.97
CA LYS A 285 9.19 37.23 2.41
C LYS A 285 8.72 35.78 2.29
N ASP A 286 7.41 35.56 2.29
CA ASP A 286 6.83 34.22 2.18
C ASP A 286 6.96 33.69 0.74
N ILE A 287 7.06 34.57 -0.27
CA ILE A 287 7.15 34.17 -1.69
C ILE A 287 8.39 33.28 -1.91
N GLU A 288 9.56 33.74 -1.50
CA GLU A 288 10.82 32.99 -1.68
C GLU A 288 10.79 31.67 -0.89
N THR A 289 10.25 31.71 0.34
CA THR A 289 10.08 30.51 1.17
C THR A 289 9.20 29.48 0.46
N ARG A 290 8.05 29.89 -0.08
CA ARG A 290 7.15 28.98 -0.81
C ARG A 290 7.76 28.46 -2.12
N ILE A 291 8.46 29.29 -2.89
CA ILE A 291 9.18 28.84 -4.09
C ILE A 291 10.20 27.75 -3.73
N ARG A 292 10.95 27.94 -2.64
CA ARG A 292 11.91 26.95 -2.15
C ARG A 292 11.24 25.65 -1.73
N GLU A 293 10.14 25.73 -0.98
CA GLU A 293 9.34 24.56 -0.59
C GLU A 293 8.77 23.80 -1.80
N VAL A 294 8.25 24.53 -2.80
CA VAL A 294 7.74 23.97 -4.05
C VAL A 294 8.84 23.25 -4.83
N ARG A 295 10.01 23.89 -5.01
CA ARG A 295 11.16 23.28 -5.69
C ARG A 295 11.67 22.04 -4.98
N LEU A 296 11.74 22.08 -3.65
CA LEU A 296 12.12 20.93 -2.84
C LEU A 296 11.14 19.77 -3.08
N PHE A 297 9.85 20.05 -3.04
CA PHE A 297 8.82 19.05 -3.32
C PHE A 297 8.93 18.45 -4.73
N LEU A 298 9.10 19.29 -5.77
CA LEU A 298 9.27 18.82 -7.15
C LEU A 298 10.54 17.98 -7.32
N THR A 299 11.59 18.26 -6.54
CA THR A 299 12.85 17.52 -6.53
C THR A 299 12.72 16.17 -5.81
N GLU A 300 12.08 16.14 -4.63
CA GLU A 300 11.89 14.94 -3.82
C GLU A 300 10.80 14.01 -4.39
N HIS A 301 9.83 14.58 -5.11
CA HIS A 301 8.67 13.88 -5.66
C HIS A 301 8.40 14.20 -7.15
N PRO A 302 9.37 13.94 -8.05
CA PRO A 302 9.24 14.28 -9.47
C PRO A 302 8.09 13.53 -10.16
N ALA A 303 7.74 12.34 -9.66
CA ALA A 303 6.63 11.53 -10.14
C ALA A 303 5.30 11.82 -9.43
N SER A 304 5.17 12.93 -8.69
CA SER A 304 3.89 13.33 -8.08
C SER A 304 2.81 13.51 -9.15
N PRO A 305 1.55 13.07 -8.91
CA PRO A 305 0.44 13.34 -9.82
C PRO A 305 0.07 14.83 -9.93
N ASP A 306 0.56 15.66 -9.02
CA ASP A 306 0.33 17.11 -8.99
C ASP A 306 1.56 17.92 -9.45
N SER A 307 2.58 17.27 -10.02
CA SER A 307 3.85 17.95 -10.38
C SER A 307 3.65 19.12 -11.35
N GLU A 308 2.81 18.95 -12.39
CA GLU A 308 2.47 20.00 -13.36
C GLU A 308 1.75 21.17 -12.69
N LEU A 309 0.74 20.89 -11.87
CA LEU A 309 -0.01 21.91 -11.13
C LEU A 309 0.89 22.69 -10.15
N VAL A 310 1.78 21.99 -9.44
CA VAL A 310 2.73 22.61 -8.50
C VAL A 310 3.78 23.45 -9.25
N SER A 311 4.23 23.00 -10.43
CA SER A 311 5.10 23.78 -11.32
C SER A 311 4.41 25.05 -11.87
N HIS A 312 3.12 24.94 -12.21
CA HIS A 312 2.32 26.10 -12.61
C HIS A 312 2.21 27.12 -11.47
N TYR A 313 1.99 26.65 -10.24
CA TYR A 313 2.01 27.51 -9.05
C TYR A 313 3.39 28.13 -8.80
N GLU A 314 4.49 27.40 -9.00
CA GLU A 314 5.86 27.97 -8.94
C GLU A 314 6.03 29.12 -9.94
N THR A 315 5.60 28.91 -11.18
CA THR A 315 5.69 29.91 -12.25
C THR A 315 4.93 31.18 -11.89
N TRP A 316 3.73 31.01 -11.30
CA TRP A 316 2.96 32.13 -10.78
C TRP A 316 3.67 32.84 -9.62
N LEU A 317 4.18 32.11 -8.62
CA LEU A 317 4.95 32.70 -7.50
C LEU A 317 6.20 33.45 -7.98
N ALA A 318 6.90 32.92 -8.99
CA ALA A 318 8.07 33.57 -9.57
C ALA A 318 7.69 34.90 -10.28
N SER A 319 6.50 34.99 -10.89
CA SER A 319 5.99 36.27 -11.40
C SER A 319 5.71 37.27 -10.28
N ILE A 320 5.18 36.82 -9.14
CA ILE A 320 4.97 37.68 -7.96
C ILE A 320 6.31 38.14 -7.38
N GLN A 321 7.30 37.25 -7.31
CA GLN A 321 8.65 37.62 -6.84
C GLN A 321 9.24 38.75 -7.68
N ARG A 322 9.08 38.70 -9.02
CA ARG A 322 9.51 39.75 -9.94
C ARG A 322 8.87 41.11 -9.70
N ARG A 323 7.74 41.21 -8.96
CA ARG A 323 7.15 42.50 -8.56
C ARG A 323 8.07 43.30 -7.65
N PHE A 324 8.74 42.61 -6.73
CA PHE A 324 9.42 43.19 -5.57
C PHE A 324 10.91 42.86 -5.48
N ALA A 325 11.47 42.13 -6.47
CA ALA A 325 12.90 41.81 -6.50
C ALA A 325 13.75 43.06 -6.27
N ASP A 326 14.73 42.92 -5.37
CA ASP A 326 15.68 43.94 -4.96
C ASP A 326 17.04 43.24 -4.81
N ASP A 327 17.63 42.90 -5.94
CA ASP A 327 18.96 42.28 -6.09
C ASP A 327 20.09 43.33 -6.09
N GLY A 328 19.76 44.59 -5.82
CA GLY A 328 20.69 45.70 -5.74
C GLY A 328 20.90 46.45 -7.05
N ASP A 329 20.25 46.05 -8.14
CA ASP A 329 20.11 46.87 -9.34
C ASP A 329 18.83 47.73 -9.23
N PRO A 330 18.93 49.08 -9.27
CA PRO A 330 17.75 49.96 -9.26
C PRO A 330 16.80 49.76 -10.46
N ASP A 331 17.22 49.01 -11.49
CA ASP A 331 16.40 48.60 -12.62
C ASP A 331 15.78 47.20 -12.46
N GLU A 332 15.88 46.58 -11.29
CA GLU A 332 15.31 45.26 -11.00
C GLU A 332 14.06 45.35 -10.10
N GLY A 333 13.10 44.46 -10.38
CA GLY A 333 11.74 44.54 -9.83
C GLY A 333 10.76 45.40 -10.65
N MET A 334 9.59 44.86 -10.98
CA MET A 334 8.60 45.55 -11.82
C MET A 334 8.05 46.84 -11.17
N ARG A 335 7.98 46.89 -9.83
CA ARG A 335 7.60 48.12 -9.10
C ARG A 335 8.64 49.23 -9.29
N GLN A 336 9.93 48.89 -9.23
CA GLN A 336 11.02 49.86 -9.41
C GLN A 336 11.07 50.34 -10.87
N ARG A 337 10.95 49.42 -11.83
CA ARG A 337 10.86 49.75 -13.27
C ARG A 337 9.70 50.69 -13.59
N LEU A 338 8.53 50.46 -12.98
CA LEU A 338 7.40 51.36 -13.12
C LEU A 338 7.70 52.74 -12.52
N ALA A 339 8.28 52.79 -11.32
CA ALA A 339 8.69 54.05 -10.71
C ALA A 339 9.72 54.79 -11.58
N ALA A 340 10.73 54.10 -12.12
CA ALA A 340 11.77 54.63 -12.99
C ALA A 340 11.18 55.19 -14.30
N LEU A 341 10.24 54.46 -14.92
CA LEU A 341 9.52 54.90 -16.12
C LEU A 341 8.91 56.29 -15.92
N PHE A 342 8.22 56.51 -14.80
CA PHE A 342 7.58 57.79 -14.46
C PHE A 342 8.49 58.80 -13.75
N ASN A 343 9.69 58.40 -13.35
CA ASN A 343 10.68 59.27 -12.68
C ASN A 343 11.77 59.77 -13.64
N SER A 344 11.68 59.44 -14.93
CA SER A 344 12.59 59.99 -15.93
C SER A 344 12.60 61.52 -15.89
N LYS A 345 13.79 62.14 -16.04
CA LYS A 345 13.96 63.60 -15.90
C LYS A 345 12.97 64.38 -16.76
N PHE A 346 12.71 63.90 -17.97
CA PHE A 346 11.75 64.49 -18.90
C PHE A 346 10.30 64.46 -18.39
N ILE A 347 9.85 63.33 -17.84
CA ILE A 347 8.48 63.19 -17.34
C ILE A 347 8.29 63.97 -16.03
N ARG A 348 9.33 63.98 -15.18
CA ARG A 348 9.30 64.59 -13.85
C ARG A 348 9.47 66.09 -13.85
N GLU A 349 10.43 66.59 -14.62
CA GLU A 349 10.96 67.96 -14.57
C GLU A 349 10.89 68.64 -15.94
N GLY A 350 10.27 68.00 -16.93
CA GLY A 350 10.05 68.62 -18.22
C GLY A 350 9.22 69.90 -18.09
N HIS A 351 9.36 70.77 -19.07
CA HIS A 351 8.51 71.92 -19.27
C HIS A 351 8.10 72.00 -20.73
N THR A 352 7.00 72.70 -21.04
CA THR A 352 6.55 72.89 -22.42
C THR A 352 6.39 74.36 -22.76
N LEU A 353 6.71 74.70 -24.00
CA LEU A 353 6.31 75.94 -24.66
C LEU A 353 5.48 75.57 -25.90
N ARG A 354 4.45 76.36 -26.18
CA ARG A 354 3.61 76.18 -27.37
C ARG A 354 3.65 77.43 -28.22
N ASP A 355 3.92 77.28 -29.52
CA ASP A 355 3.85 78.40 -30.46
C ASP A 355 2.41 78.63 -30.96
N THR A 356 2.19 79.68 -31.75
CA THR A 356 0.89 80.01 -32.34
C THR A 356 0.44 79.02 -33.41
N ASP A 357 1.37 78.24 -33.96
CA ASP A 357 1.10 77.18 -34.94
C ASP A 357 0.69 75.87 -34.27
N GLY A 358 0.68 75.82 -32.93
CA GLY A 358 0.30 74.66 -32.13
C GLY A 358 1.44 73.68 -31.84
N ASN A 359 2.66 73.98 -32.30
CA ASN A 359 3.83 73.13 -32.03
C ASN A 359 4.16 73.19 -30.54
N THR A 360 4.39 72.03 -29.95
CA THR A 360 4.77 71.91 -28.53
C THR A 360 6.25 71.56 -28.46
N TYR A 361 7.04 72.43 -27.84
CA TYR A 361 8.46 72.25 -27.61
C TYR A 361 8.67 71.83 -26.16
N TYR A 362 9.41 70.75 -25.93
CA TYR A 362 9.72 70.27 -24.59
C TYR A 362 11.07 70.75 -24.10
N LEU A 363 11.15 71.32 -22.91
CA LEU A 363 12.35 71.90 -22.32
C LEU A 363 12.78 71.10 -21.11
N SER A 364 14.10 71.03 -20.88
CA SER A 364 14.68 70.38 -19.70
C SER A 364 14.70 71.27 -18.45
N GLU A 365 14.46 72.57 -18.60
CA GLU A 365 14.53 73.57 -17.54
C GLU A 365 13.40 74.58 -17.69
N ALA A 366 12.86 75.04 -16.57
CA ALA A 366 11.83 76.06 -16.53
C ALA A 366 12.35 77.38 -17.13
N ARG A 367 11.48 78.07 -17.86
CA ARG A 367 11.70 79.45 -18.30
C ARG A 367 10.75 80.36 -17.52
N THR A 368 11.31 81.04 -16.53
CA THR A 368 10.59 81.92 -15.60
C THR A 368 10.83 83.41 -15.89
N GLU A 369 11.94 83.77 -16.54
CA GLU A 369 12.25 85.15 -16.90
C GLU A 369 11.35 85.66 -18.04
N PRO A 370 10.91 86.93 -17.99
CA PRO A 370 10.17 87.54 -19.08
C PRO A 370 11.04 87.59 -20.33
N PHE A 371 10.47 87.09 -21.41
CA PHE A 371 11.13 86.98 -22.70
C PHE A 371 11.54 88.34 -23.28
N GLY A 372 12.78 88.46 -23.76
CA GLY A 372 13.25 89.61 -24.55
C GLY A 372 12.62 89.66 -25.95
N SER A 373 13.13 90.52 -26.84
CA SER A 373 12.60 90.66 -28.22
C SER A 373 12.67 89.38 -29.06
N VAL A 374 13.57 88.46 -28.72
CA VAL A 374 13.69 87.11 -29.29
C VAL A 374 13.87 86.10 -28.16
N VAL A 375 13.11 85.01 -28.23
CA VAL A 375 13.12 83.90 -27.28
C VAL A 375 13.91 82.74 -27.86
N SER A 376 15.15 82.60 -27.41
CA SER A 376 16.01 81.47 -27.78
C SER A 376 16.02 80.41 -26.68
N PHE A 377 15.68 79.18 -27.02
CA PHE A 377 15.63 78.07 -26.07
C PHE A 377 16.11 76.76 -26.71
N LYS A 378 16.68 75.89 -25.88
CA LYS A 378 16.97 74.51 -26.25
C LYS A 378 15.76 73.65 -25.88
N TYR A 379 15.31 72.83 -26.83
CA TYR A 379 14.23 71.87 -26.62
C TYR A 379 14.71 70.45 -26.93
N LEU A 380 14.14 69.49 -26.22
CA LEU A 380 14.40 68.07 -26.37
C LEU A 380 13.71 67.53 -27.62
N ILE A 381 14.38 66.64 -28.34
CA ILE A 381 13.84 66.01 -29.56
C ILE A 381 13.50 64.53 -29.37
N GLY A 382 14.03 63.87 -28.33
CA GLY A 382 13.74 62.47 -28.02
C GLY A 382 14.16 62.07 -26.61
N PHE A 383 14.04 60.78 -26.29
CA PHE A 383 14.35 60.24 -24.95
C PHE A 383 15.84 60.23 -24.61
N ASN A 384 16.72 60.28 -25.60
CA ASN A 384 18.18 60.27 -25.43
C ASN A 384 18.74 61.61 -24.92
N GLY A 385 17.90 62.62 -24.67
CA GLY A 385 18.34 63.92 -24.18
C GLY A 385 18.93 64.82 -25.26
N GLU A 386 18.86 64.43 -26.53
CA GLU A 386 19.25 65.30 -27.64
C GLU A 386 18.41 66.58 -27.63
N THR A 387 19.08 67.70 -27.93
CA THR A 387 18.44 69.02 -27.95
C THR A 387 18.67 69.74 -29.27
N ARG A 388 17.71 70.57 -29.65
CA ARG A 388 17.83 71.54 -30.75
C ARG A 388 17.59 72.95 -30.23
N LEU A 389 18.23 73.93 -30.87
CA LEU A 389 18.01 75.34 -30.58
C LEU A 389 16.88 75.87 -31.45
N LYS A 390 15.94 76.60 -30.86
CA LYS A 390 14.89 77.35 -31.57
C LYS A 390 14.90 78.79 -31.07
N SER A 391 14.65 79.71 -32.00
CA SER A 391 14.42 81.12 -31.72
C SER A 391 13.05 81.52 -32.25
N LEU A 392 12.22 82.11 -31.41
CA LEU A 392 10.88 82.60 -31.75
C LEU A 392 10.71 84.03 -31.24
N LYS A 393 9.84 84.83 -31.86
CA LYS A 393 9.40 86.11 -31.30
C LYS A 393 8.38 85.85 -30.19
N PRO A 394 8.28 86.69 -29.15
CA PRO A 394 7.26 86.54 -28.11
C PRO A 394 5.83 86.47 -28.66
N SER A 395 5.53 87.17 -29.76
CA SER A 395 4.23 87.13 -30.44
C SER A 395 3.88 85.78 -31.08
N GLU A 396 4.89 84.93 -31.30
CA GLU A 396 4.73 83.57 -31.86
C GLU A 396 4.51 82.54 -30.76
N LEU A 397 4.49 82.93 -29.47
CA LEU A 397 4.25 82.04 -28.35
C LEU A 397 2.82 82.19 -27.81
N THR A 398 2.15 81.06 -27.61
CA THR A 398 0.83 81.01 -26.97
C THR A 398 0.93 81.19 -25.45
N ILE A 399 2.07 80.81 -24.85
CA ILE A 399 2.32 80.91 -23.41
C ILE A 399 3.69 81.58 -23.18
N PHE A 400 3.69 82.71 -22.47
CA PHE A 400 4.90 83.51 -22.17
C PHE A 400 5.74 82.96 -21.01
N LYS A 401 5.35 81.83 -20.43
CA LYS A 401 6.09 81.09 -19.40
C LYS A 401 6.00 79.61 -19.73
N SER A 402 7.05 78.86 -19.47
CA SER A 402 7.00 77.41 -19.69
C SER A 402 6.06 76.76 -18.68
N ALA A 403 5.19 75.86 -19.12
CA ALA A 403 4.24 75.15 -18.26
C ALA A 403 4.72 73.71 -17.97
N PRO A 404 4.31 73.12 -16.83
CA PRO A 404 4.32 71.67 -16.63
C PRO A 404 3.77 70.91 -17.84
N PRO A 405 4.43 69.84 -18.33
CA PRO A 405 3.87 69.01 -19.37
C PRO A 405 2.69 68.18 -18.81
N PRO A 406 1.69 67.83 -19.63
CA PRO A 406 0.48 67.13 -19.16
C PRO A 406 0.76 65.79 -18.46
N GLN A 407 1.83 65.07 -18.84
CA GLN A 407 2.20 63.80 -18.20
C GLN A 407 2.74 63.95 -16.77
N GLN A 408 3.10 65.17 -16.33
CA GLN A 408 3.69 65.38 -15.01
C GLN A 408 2.69 65.12 -13.88
N GLU A 409 1.39 65.32 -14.12
CA GLU A 409 0.32 65.03 -13.16
C GLU A 409 0.25 63.52 -12.86
N ILE A 410 0.16 62.70 -13.92
CA ILE A 410 0.14 61.23 -13.82
C ILE A 410 1.43 60.73 -13.19
N ALA A 411 2.58 61.28 -13.57
CA ALA A 411 3.86 60.92 -12.97
C ALA A 411 3.94 61.27 -11.48
N THR A 412 3.33 62.37 -11.05
CA THR A 412 3.22 62.74 -9.64
C THR A 412 2.36 61.74 -8.89
N GLN A 413 1.20 61.40 -9.43
CA GLN A 413 0.33 60.36 -8.87
C GLN A 413 1.09 59.04 -8.71
N VAL A 414 1.70 58.53 -9.78
CA VAL A 414 2.46 57.27 -9.75
C VAL A 414 3.58 57.31 -8.71
N ARG A 415 4.35 58.39 -8.61
CA ARG A 415 5.43 58.50 -7.60
C ARG A 415 4.92 58.40 -6.17
N THR A 416 3.72 58.92 -5.91
CA THR A 416 3.09 58.84 -4.58
C THR A 416 2.51 57.46 -4.29
N THR A 417 1.90 56.81 -5.28
CA THR A 417 1.11 55.58 -5.08
C THR A 417 1.86 54.29 -5.40
N VAL A 418 2.95 54.33 -6.18
CA VAL A 418 3.70 53.12 -6.60
C VAL A 418 4.28 52.34 -5.41
N ARG A 419 4.59 53.02 -4.31
CA ARG A 419 5.07 52.41 -3.06
C ARG A 419 3.97 51.66 -2.30
N GLU A 420 2.71 51.98 -2.57
CA GLU A 420 1.54 51.36 -1.97
C GLU A 420 1.11 50.10 -2.72
N ILE A 421 1.77 49.78 -3.85
CA ILE A 421 1.57 48.52 -4.55
C ILE A 421 2.09 47.38 -3.67
N GLY A 422 1.17 46.56 -3.21
CA GLY A 422 1.41 45.32 -2.49
C GLY A 422 0.86 44.11 -3.24
N LEU A 423 0.74 42.99 -2.52
CA LEU A 423 0.31 41.71 -3.09
C LEU A 423 -1.14 41.75 -3.58
N ASP A 424 -2.01 42.47 -2.85
CA ASP A 424 -3.46 42.41 -3.06
C ASP A 424 -4.02 43.42 -4.07
N ASN A 425 -3.30 44.50 -4.33
CA ASN A 425 -3.77 45.59 -5.18
C ASN A 425 -3.00 45.71 -6.51
N TRP A 426 -2.06 44.80 -6.83
CA TRP A 426 -1.27 44.82 -8.06
C TRP A 426 -2.14 45.01 -9.31
N GLN A 427 -3.08 44.09 -9.53
CA GLN A 427 -3.95 44.10 -10.70
C GLN A 427 -4.83 45.36 -10.76
N LYS A 428 -5.43 45.75 -9.63
CA LYS A 428 -6.26 46.96 -9.53
C LYS A 428 -5.48 48.22 -9.90
N TYR A 429 -4.27 48.36 -9.35
CA TYR A 429 -3.39 49.50 -9.59
C TYR A 429 -3.04 49.66 -11.08
N PHE A 430 -2.58 48.57 -11.72
CA PHE A 430 -2.19 48.61 -13.12
C PHE A 430 -3.37 48.86 -14.06
N ARG A 431 -4.56 48.32 -13.75
CA ARG A 431 -5.80 48.64 -14.48
C ARG A 431 -6.11 50.13 -14.40
N GLU A 432 -6.19 50.68 -13.19
CA GLU A 432 -6.54 52.10 -12.95
C GLU A 432 -5.52 53.07 -13.57
N LEU A 433 -4.22 52.76 -13.46
CA LEU A 433 -3.17 53.54 -14.10
C LEU A 433 -3.29 53.50 -15.63
N THR A 434 -3.50 52.33 -16.22
CA THR A 434 -3.63 52.20 -17.67
C THR A 434 -4.87 52.94 -18.18
N GLU A 435 -6.01 52.85 -17.48
CA GLU A 435 -7.21 53.62 -17.83
C GLU A 435 -6.99 55.13 -17.71
N SER A 436 -6.27 55.58 -16.69
CA SER A 436 -5.89 56.99 -16.54
C SER A 436 -5.06 57.46 -17.72
N LEU A 437 -4.05 56.67 -18.12
CA LEU A 437 -3.23 56.94 -19.31
C LEU A 437 -4.07 56.99 -20.58
N LEU A 438 -4.98 56.03 -20.81
CA LEU A 438 -5.86 56.02 -21.99
C LEU A 438 -6.73 57.27 -22.07
N LYS A 439 -7.24 57.75 -20.92
CA LYS A 439 -8.09 58.95 -20.82
C LYS A 439 -7.29 60.27 -20.90
N ALA A 440 -5.96 60.23 -20.79
CA ALA A 440 -5.09 61.41 -20.77
C ALA A 440 -4.87 62.01 -22.17
N ASN A 441 -5.93 62.52 -22.80
CA ASN A 441 -5.92 63.09 -24.16
C ASN A 441 -5.00 64.31 -24.34
N GLN A 442 -4.54 64.92 -23.24
CA GLN A 442 -3.60 66.03 -23.26
C GLN A 442 -2.14 65.57 -23.40
N VAL A 443 -1.83 64.32 -23.07
CA VAL A 443 -0.49 63.73 -23.24
C VAL A 443 -0.26 63.46 -24.72
N ASP A 444 0.97 63.71 -25.19
CA ASP A 444 1.36 63.41 -26.56
C ASP A 444 0.99 61.96 -26.94
N PRO A 445 0.33 61.73 -28.08
CA PRO A 445 -0.16 60.40 -28.42
C PRO A 445 0.91 59.32 -28.45
N PHE A 446 2.10 59.64 -28.92
CA PHE A 446 3.20 58.70 -29.02
C PHE A 446 3.74 58.34 -27.63
N LEU A 447 3.94 59.34 -26.76
CA LEU A 447 4.30 59.10 -25.36
C LEU A 447 3.23 58.29 -24.63
N ARG A 448 1.95 58.64 -24.80
CA ARG A 448 0.83 57.94 -24.17
C ARG A 448 0.80 56.47 -24.58
N TYR A 449 1.00 56.17 -25.86
CA TYR A 449 1.13 54.80 -26.36
C TYR A 449 2.28 54.04 -25.67
N LEU A 450 3.48 54.64 -25.62
CA LEU A 450 4.63 54.01 -24.97
C LEU A 450 4.39 53.73 -23.48
N LEU A 451 3.77 54.69 -22.77
CA LEU A 451 3.43 54.53 -21.36
C LEU A 451 2.39 53.43 -21.15
N VAL A 452 1.35 53.34 -21.99
CA VAL A 452 0.35 52.26 -21.94
C VAL A 452 1.01 50.90 -22.19
N LEU A 453 1.79 50.79 -23.27
CA LEU A 453 2.50 49.55 -23.62
C LEU A 453 3.40 49.07 -22.46
N LYS A 454 4.27 49.95 -21.95
CA LYS A 454 5.18 49.58 -20.85
C LYS A 454 4.47 49.29 -19.54
N THR A 455 3.39 50.02 -19.24
CA THR A 455 2.58 49.75 -18.04
C THR A 455 1.94 48.37 -18.11
N LEU A 456 1.38 47.98 -19.27
CA LEU A 456 0.80 46.65 -19.47
C LEU A 456 1.86 45.54 -19.47
N GLU A 457 3.02 45.76 -20.08
CA GLU A 457 4.15 44.82 -20.02
C GLU A 457 4.57 44.55 -18.56
N PHE A 458 4.75 45.60 -17.75
CA PHE A 458 5.10 45.45 -16.33
C PHE A 458 3.98 44.78 -15.52
N ALA A 459 2.71 45.09 -15.82
CA ALA A 459 1.56 44.44 -15.20
C ALA A 459 1.60 42.92 -15.40
N GLY A 460 1.81 42.48 -16.65
CA GLY A 460 1.89 41.07 -17.03
C GLY A 460 3.12 40.36 -16.46
N LEU A 461 4.30 40.96 -16.55
CA LEU A 461 5.53 40.34 -16.01
C LEU A 461 5.48 40.11 -14.49
N GLY A 462 4.71 40.93 -13.77
CA GLY A 462 4.44 40.73 -12.35
C GLY A 462 3.35 39.71 -12.03
N ASP A 463 2.57 39.25 -13.00
CA ASP A 463 1.48 38.29 -12.78
C ASP A 463 1.28 37.41 -14.00
N HIS A 464 1.80 36.19 -13.95
CA HIS A 464 1.78 35.25 -15.07
C HIS A 464 0.37 34.95 -15.60
N LEU A 465 -0.66 34.98 -14.73
CA LEU A 465 -2.03 34.75 -15.16
C LEU A 465 -2.59 35.96 -15.92
N LEU A 466 -2.21 37.17 -15.52
CA LEU A 466 -2.54 38.40 -16.24
C LEU A 466 -1.73 38.53 -17.53
N GLU A 467 -0.48 38.10 -17.56
CA GLU A 467 0.37 38.06 -18.75
C GLU A 467 -0.31 37.33 -19.92
N GLN A 468 -0.89 36.16 -19.63
CA GLN A 468 -1.63 35.36 -20.62
C GLN A 468 -2.86 36.08 -21.16
N GLU A 469 -3.58 36.82 -20.32
CA GLU A 469 -4.77 37.59 -20.70
C GLU A 469 -4.40 38.88 -21.46
N LEU A 470 -3.25 39.49 -21.14
CA LEU A 470 -2.75 40.69 -21.83
C LEU A 470 -2.03 40.37 -23.14
N ALA A 471 -1.60 39.13 -23.38
CA ALA A 471 -0.82 38.76 -24.55
C ALA A 471 -1.45 39.19 -25.90
N PRO A 472 -2.78 39.04 -26.14
CA PRO A 472 -3.40 39.55 -27.37
C PRO A 472 -3.31 41.07 -27.51
N VAL A 473 -3.57 41.81 -26.42
CA VAL A 473 -3.51 43.28 -26.42
C VAL A 473 -2.07 43.77 -26.62
N LEU A 474 -1.10 43.14 -25.96
CA LEU A 474 0.31 43.46 -26.12
C LEU A 474 0.79 43.14 -27.53
N LYS A 475 0.32 42.07 -28.15
CA LYS A 475 0.62 41.74 -29.55
C LYS A 475 0.08 42.82 -30.50
N ASP A 476 -1.16 43.27 -30.29
CA ASP A 476 -1.77 44.32 -31.12
C ASP A 476 -1.09 45.68 -30.93
N LEU A 477 -0.64 45.98 -29.71
CA LEU A 477 0.14 47.17 -29.41
C LEU A 477 1.58 47.08 -29.93
N ASN A 478 2.18 45.89 -29.96
CA ASN A 478 3.57 45.70 -30.39
C ASN A 478 3.70 45.69 -31.92
N ASP A 479 3.38 46.84 -32.52
CA ASP A 479 3.37 47.06 -33.96
C ASP A 479 4.80 47.27 -34.51
N ASP A 480 5.20 46.40 -35.44
CA ASP A 480 6.50 46.46 -36.13
C ASP A 480 6.59 47.64 -37.11
N GLU A 481 5.46 48.20 -37.55
CA GLU A 481 5.41 49.37 -38.44
C GLU A 481 5.65 50.69 -37.70
N LEU A 482 5.49 50.71 -36.37
CA LEU A 482 5.67 51.91 -35.56
C LEU A 482 7.13 52.04 -35.09
N ASP A 483 7.89 52.92 -35.74
CA ASP A 483 9.25 53.26 -35.30
C ASP A 483 9.25 53.96 -33.94
N ARG A 484 9.71 53.23 -32.91
CA ARG A 484 9.79 53.72 -31.53
C ARG A 484 10.95 54.66 -31.27
N SER A 485 11.91 54.74 -32.21
CA SER A 485 13.12 55.56 -32.10
C SER A 485 12.95 56.96 -32.67
N VAL A 486 11.79 57.27 -33.26
CA VAL A 486 11.52 58.57 -33.86
C VAL A 486 11.66 59.70 -32.84
N ALA A 487 12.27 60.81 -33.27
CA ALA A 487 12.39 62.04 -32.48
C ALA A 487 11.03 62.73 -32.31
N TRP A 488 10.17 62.14 -31.48
CA TRP A 488 8.76 62.48 -31.33
C TRP A 488 8.50 63.82 -30.64
N MET A 489 9.47 64.31 -29.86
CA MET A 489 9.39 65.61 -29.20
C MET A 489 9.74 66.77 -30.14
N ASP A 490 10.28 66.49 -31.32
CA ASP A 490 10.52 67.49 -32.35
C ASP A 490 9.24 67.75 -33.15
N PRO A 491 8.59 68.92 -33.00
CA PRO A 491 7.36 69.21 -33.72
C PRO A 491 7.56 69.37 -35.24
N LEU A 492 8.80 69.52 -35.71
CA LEU A 492 9.12 69.68 -37.14
C LEU A 492 9.43 68.33 -37.82
N ASN A 493 9.47 67.24 -37.06
CA ASN A 493 9.78 65.91 -37.59
C ASN A 493 8.53 65.26 -38.21
N LYS A 494 8.50 65.15 -39.55
CA LYS A 494 7.38 64.52 -40.27
C LYS A 494 7.15 63.05 -39.89
N SER A 495 8.21 62.32 -39.57
CA SER A 495 8.10 60.92 -39.13
C SER A 495 7.44 60.83 -37.74
N ALA A 496 7.63 61.84 -36.88
CA ALA A 496 6.97 61.89 -35.58
C ALA A 496 5.46 62.04 -35.71
N GLU A 497 4.98 62.87 -36.65
CA GLU A 497 3.55 63.03 -36.90
C GLU A 497 2.90 61.74 -37.42
N ALA A 498 3.58 61.02 -38.33
CA ALA A 498 3.13 59.71 -38.77
C ALA A 498 3.06 58.71 -37.61
N ALA A 499 4.09 58.68 -36.75
CA ALA A 499 4.13 57.83 -35.57
C ALA A 499 3.05 58.18 -34.53
N LYS A 500 2.75 59.47 -34.31
CA LYS A 500 1.65 59.92 -33.43
C LYS A 500 0.30 59.48 -33.94
N LYS A 501 0.05 59.62 -35.25
CA LYS A 501 -1.18 59.14 -35.88
C LYS A 501 -1.34 57.63 -35.70
N ARG A 502 -0.27 56.87 -35.96
CA ARG A 502 -0.29 55.41 -35.78
C ARG A 502 -0.47 55.02 -34.31
N ALA A 503 0.18 55.71 -33.38
CA ALA A 503 -0.01 55.52 -31.94
C ALA A 503 -1.47 55.74 -31.51
N LEU A 504 -2.17 56.75 -32.05
CA LEU A 504 -3.59 56.94 -31.80
C LEU A 504 -4.44 55.78 -32.32
N GLU A 505 -4.14 55.27 -33.51
CA GLU A 505 -4.83 54.11 -34.07
C GLU A 505 -4.64 52.86 -33.19
N LEU A 506 -3.43 52.63 -32.67
CA LEU A 506 -3.14 51.52 -31.76
C LEU A 506 -3.83 51.69 -30.40
N LEU A 507 -3.80 52.89 -29.82
CA LEU A 507 -4.49 53.19 -28.57
C LEU A 507 -6.00 52.99 -28.68
N ALA A 508 -6.60 53.33 -29.82
CA ALA A 508 -8.03 53.13 -30.08
C ALA A 508 -8.42 51.65 -30.21
N LYS A 509 -7.47 50.75 -30.50
CA LYS A 509 -7.68 49.30 -30.55
C LYS A 509 -7.63 48.63 -29.18
N VAL A 510 -7.16 49.33 -28.13
CA VAL A 510 -7.09 48.75 -26.78
C VAL A 510 -8.52 48.46 -26.30
N PRO A 511 -8.87 47.19 -26.03
CA PRO A 511 -10.21 46.86 -25.56
C PRO A 511 -10.43 47.37 -24.13
N PRO A 512 -11.68 47.39 -23.64
CA PRO A 512 -11.94 47.59 -22.22
C PRO A 512 -11.09 46.65 -21.36
N LEU A 513 -10.40 47.19 -20.36
CA LEU A 513 -9.45 46.42 -19.53
C LEU A 513 -10.15 45.58 -18.46
N GLU A 514 -11.31 46.03 -17.96
CA GLU A 514 -12.03 45.36 -16.87
C GLU A 514 -12.24 43.85 -17.12
N PRO A 515 -12.76 43.40 -18.28
CA PRO A 515 -12.96 41.97 -18.54
C PRO A 515 -11.66 41.15 -18.54
N ILE A 516 -10.55 41.74 -19.00
CA ILE A 516 -9.24 41.09 -19.07
C ILE A 516 -8.70 40.85 -17.66
N PHE A 517 -8.71 41.89 -16.82
CA PHE A 517 -8.27 41.78 -15.43
C PHE A 517 -9.21 40.86 -14.62
N ALA A 518 -10.53 40.95 -14.81
CA ALA A 518 -11.48 40.04 -14.18
C ALA A 518 -11.28 38.57 -14.60
N SER A 519 -10.87 38.33 -15.85
CA SER A 519 -10.51 36.99 -16.35
C SER A 519 -9.26 36.45 -15.63
N ALA A 520 -8.22 37.27 -15.46
CA ALA A 520 -7.02 36.91 -14.71
C ALA A 520 -7.33 36.57 -13.25
N VAL A 521 -8.22 37.32 -12.58
CA VAL A 521 -8.72 36.98 -11.23
C VAL A 521 -9.42 35.62 -11.21
N LYS A 522 -10.30 35.34 -12.17
CA LYS A 522 -10.98 34.03 -12.27
C LYS A 522 -9.99 32.88 -12.47
N ARG A 523 -8.94 33.07 -13.27
CA ARG A 523 -7.85 32.08 -13.41
C ARG A 523 -7.10 31.89 -12.09
N GLN A 524 -6.88 32.96 -11.33
CA GLN A 524 -6.27 32.86 -10.00
C GLN A 524 -7.16 32.06 -9.04
N GLU A 525 -8.47 32.31 -9.01
CA GLU A 525 -9.43 31.54 -8.22
C GLU A 525 -9.52 30.07 -8.67
N GLN A 526 -9.35 29.80 -9.96
CA GLN A 526 -9.25 28.43 -10.47
C GLN A 526 -7.97 27.76 -9.97
N LEU A 527 -6.83 28.42 -10.12
CA LEU A 527 -5.55 27.90 -9.62
C LEU A 527 -5.60 27.67 -8.11
N GLU A 528 -6.24 28.55 -7.35
CA GLU A 528 -6.46 28.39 -5.91
C GLU A 528 -7.25 27.13 -5.61
N ARG A 529 -8.40 26.94 -6.27
CA ARG A 529 -9.22 25.73 -6.10
C ARG A 529 -8.47 24.46 -6.46
N GLU A 530 -7.63 24.48 -7.49
CA GLU A 530 -6.85 23.31 -7.92
C GLU A 530 -5.70 23.02 -6.96
N VAL A 531 -4.91 24.03 -6.59
CA VAL A 531 -3.79 23.91 -5.64
C VAL A 531 -4.30 23.48 -4.26
N PHE A 532 -5.42 24.03 -3.80
CA PHE A 532 -6.02 23.71 -2.50
C PHE A 532 -7.08 22.60 -2.58
N ALA A 533 -7.23 21.93 -3.74
CA ALA A 533 -8.06 20.73 -3.83
C ALA A 533 -7.47 19.64 -2.94
N LEU A 534 -8.12 19.40 -1.80
CA LEU A 534 -7.72 18.38 -0.85
C LEU A 534 -8.12 17.01 -1.39
N ARG A 535 -7.14 16.12 -1.44
CA ARG A 535 -7.33 14.71 -1.78
C ARG A 535 -6.80 13.88 -0.63
N PHE A 536 -7.70 13.20 0.06
CA PHE A 536 -7.35 12.42 1.25
C PHE A 536 -7.58 10.93 0.98
N SER A 537 -6.69 10.08 1.50
CA SER A 537 -6.76 8.65 1.24
C SER A 537 -7.83 8.00 2.12
N ILE A 538 -8.71 7.23 1.48
CA ILE A 538 -9.86 6.60 2.14
C ILE A 538 -9.72 5.08 2.21
N GLY A 539 -8.95 4.47 1.32
CA GLY A 539 -8.92 3.02 1.14
C GLY A 539 -7.97 2.62 0.03
N TRP A 540 -8.08 1.37 -0.40
CA TRP A 540 -7.28 0.82 -1.50
C TRP A 540 -8.12 -0.13 -2.36
N LEU A 541 -7.73 -0.31 -3.62
CA LEU A 541 -8.43 -1.18 -4.56
C LEU A 541 -8.09 -2.65 -4.31
N GLU A 542 -9.10 -3.45 -3.97
CA GLU A 542 -9.01 -4.91 -3.85
C GLU A 542 -9.77 -5.56 -5.00
N LYS A 543 -9.17 -6.62 -5.58
CA LYS A 543 -9.90 -7.50 -6.48
C LYS A 543 -10.38 -8.69 -5.67
N THR A 544 -11.70 -8.81 -5.55
CA THR A 544 -12.32 -9.90 -4.78
C THR A 544 -12.04 -11.27 -5.40
N SER A 545 -12.30 -12.35 -4.65
CA SER A 545 -12.23 -13.74 -5.14
C SER A 545 -13.10 -13.97 -6.39
N ARG A 546 -14.17 -13.19 -6.56
CA ARG A 546 -15.10 -13.22 -7.70
C ARG A 546 -14.62 -12.38 -8.90
N GLY A 547 -13.51 -11.66 -8.74
CA GLY A 547 -12.95 -10.78 -9.76
C GLY A 547 -13.54 -9.37 -9.80
N GLU A 548 -14.45 -9.05 -8.87
CA GLU A 548 -15.05 -7.71 -8.74
C GLU A 548 -14.06 -6.74 -8.07
N TRP A 549 -14.03 -5.49 -8.53
CA TRP A 549 -13.22 -4.43 -7.95
C TRP A 549 -14.00 -3.72 -6.83
N VAL A 550 -13.40 -3.67 -5.65
CA VAL A 550 -13.96 -2.98 -4.48
C VAL A 550 -12.92 -2.04 -3.88
N CYS A 551 -13.37 -0.96 -3.23
CA CYS A 551 -12.51 -0.11 -2.42
C CYS A 551 -12.60 -0.65 -0.99
N ARG A 552 -11.54 -1.31 -0.53
CA ARG A 552 -11.45 -1.75 0.86
C ARG A 552 -11.18 -0.53 1.73
N THR A 553 -12.16 -0.15 2.54
CA THR A 553 -12.14 1.07 3.33
C THR A 553 -12.90 0.89 4.65
N LYS A 554 -12.46 1.61 5.69
CA LYS A 554 -13.20 1.83 6.94
C LYS A 554 -13.81 3.24 7.01
N TRP A 555 -13.66 4.03 5.95
CA TRP A 555 -14.21 5.37 5.87
C TRP A 555 -15.72 5.32 5.74
N SER A 556 -16.40 6.10 6.58
CA SER A 556 -17.84 6.34 6.45
C SER A 556 -18.05 7.76 5.93
N PRO A 557 -18.42 7.93 4.65
CA PRO A 557 -18.52 9.26 4.05
C PRO A 557 -19.64 10.09 4.65
N ALA A 558 -19.39 11.39 4.76
CA ALA A 558 -20.40 12.42 4.97
C ALA A 558 -20.38 13.33 3.74
N GLY A 559 -21.48 13.39 3.00
CA GLY A 559 -21.60 14.17 1.76
C GLY A 559 -21.18 13.43 0.49
N ASP A 560 -21.16 14.17 -0.62
CA ASP A 560 -20.86 13.63 -1.94
C ASP A 560 -19.39 13.89 -2.31
N HIS A 561 -18.71 12.83 -2.77
CA HIS A 561 -17.27 12.87 -3.06
C HIS A 561 -16.97 12.28 -4.44
N VAL A 562 -15.94 12.81 -5.08
CA VAL A 562 -15.32 12.19 -6.25
C VAL A 562 -14.16 11.32 -5.78
N LEU A 563 -14.13 10.08 -6.25
CA LEU A 563 -13.05 9.15 -5.96
C LEU A 563 -11.98 9.24 -7.04
N HIS A 564 -10.73 9.25 -6.61
CA HIS A 564 -9.58 9.35 -7.48
C HIS A 564 -8.59 8.23 -7.21
N VAL A 565 -7.88 7.85 -8.26
CA VAL A 565 -6.68 7.01 -8.18
C VAL A 565 -5.58 7.70 -8.96
N VAL A 566 -4.33 7.38 -8.62
CA VAL A 566 -3.18 7.83 -9.39
C VAL A 566 -2.85 6.76 -10.42
N SER A 567 -2.91 7.14 -11.69
CA SER A 567 -2.53 6.26 -12.79
C SER A 567 -1.16 6.60 -13.32
N ARG A 568 -0.52 5.60 -13.90
CA ARG A 568 0.68 5.77 -14.72
C ARG A 568 0.41 5.09 -16.07
N PRO A 569 0.23 5.85 -17.17
CA PRO A 569 -0.17 5.28 -18.45
C PRO A 569 0.87 4.29 -19.01
N ASP A 570 2.14 4.46 -18.65
CA ASP A 570 3.26 3.61 -19.03
C ASP A 570 4.34 3.61 -17.93
N ALA A 571 5.31 2.68 -17.98
CA ALA A 571 6.36 2.55 -16.96
C ALA A 571 7.27 3.78 -16.83
N GLY A 572 7.25 4.70 -17.81
CA GLY A 572 7.99 5.96 -17.82
C GLY A 572 7.12 7.20 -17.55
N GLY A 573 5.85 7.17 -17.94
CA GLY A 573 4.95 8.33 -17.95
C GLY A 573 4.78 9.06 -16.63
N ALA A 574 4.41 10.34 -16.75
CA ALA A 574 4.00 11.17 -15.64
C ALA A 574 2.75 10.58 -14.99
N ARG A 575 2.73 10.60 -13.65
CA ARG A 575 1.54 10.20 -12.90
C ARG A 575 0.46 11.26 -13.08
N SER A 576 -0.79 10.82 -13.13
CA SER A 576 -1.93 11.74 -13.21
C SER A 576 -3.11 11.21 -12.41
N TRP A 577 -3.99 12.13 -12.02
CA TRP A 577 -5.25 11.80 -11.36
C TRP A 577 -6.25 11.26 -12.37
N LEU A 578 -6.80 10.07 -12.10
CA LEU A 578 -7.97 9.55 -12.81
C LEU A 578 -9.17 9.51 -11.87
N ALA A 579 -10.34 9.90 -12.37
CA ALA A 579 -11.59 9.69 -11.66
C ALA A 579 -11.91 8.19 -11.64
N LEU A 580 -11.92 7.61 -10.45
CA LEU A 580 -12.25 6.20 -10.22
C LEU A 580 -13.75 5.98 -10.09
N GLY A 581 -14.48 6.97 -9.56
CA GLY A 581 -15.87 6.80 -9.23
C GLY A 581 -16.39 7.93 -8.34
N ARG A 582 -17.46 7.65 -7.60
CA ARG A 582 -18.11 8.66 -6.76
C ARG A 582 -18.76 8.03 -5.53
N VAL A 583 -18.92 8.87 -4.52
CA VAL A 583 -19.74 8.61 -3.35
C VAL A 583 -20.99 9.46 -3.45
N GLN A 584 -22.16 8.82 -3.27
CA GLN A 584 -23.45 9.49 -3.16
C GLN A 584 -24.12 9.05 -1.86
N GLY A 585 -24.22 9.96 -0.89
CA GLY A 585 -24.62 9.62 0.48
C GLY A 585 -23.71 8.57 1.11
N LYS A 586 -24.23 7.36 1.39
CA LYS A 586 -23.46 6.23 1.96
C LYS A 586 -22.98 5.22 0.92
N SER A 587 -23.33 5.41 -0.35
CA SER A 587 -23.03 4.44 -1.41
C SER A 587 -21.75 4.83 -2.15
N LEU A 588 -20.81 3.90 -2.22
CA LEU A 588 -19.56 4.03 -2.96
C LEU A 588 -19.69 3.28 -4.29
N THR A 589 -19.39 3.96 -5.41
CA THR A 589 -19.42 3.35 -6.76
C THR A 589 -18.04 3.46 -7.40
N ILE A 590 -17.59 2.38 -8.04
CA ILE A 590 -16.26 2.25 -8.68
C ILE A 590 -16.45 1.92 -10.15
N ASP A 591 -15.72 2.62 -11.01
CA ASP A 591 -15.53 2.26 -12.41
C ASP A 591 -14.52 1.11 -12.51
N SER A 592 -15.01 -0.07 -12.87
CA SER A 592 -14.19 -1.28 -12.98
C SER A 592 -13.13 -1.19 -14.09
N THR A 593 -13.39 -0.41 -15.15
CA THR A 593 -12.43 -0.24 -16.26
C THR A 593 -11.23 0.57 -15.79
N VAL A 594 -11.48 1.67 -15.06
CA VAL A 594 -10.40 2.47 -14.46
C VAL A 594 -9.65 1.66 -13.40
N ALA A 595 -10.37 0.93 -12.54
CA ALA A 595 -9.76 0.07 -11.52
C ALA A 595 -8.84 -0.99 -12.14
N GLN A 596 -9.24 -1.60 -13.27
CA GLN A 596 -8.43 -2.57 -13.99
C GLN A 596 -7.16 -1.95 -14.59
N THR A 597 -7.21 -0.70 -15.06
CA THR A 597 -6.05 0.01 -15.60
C THR A 597 -5.00 0.29 -14.53
N VAL A 598 -5.40 0.71 -13.32
CA VAL A 598 -4.45 1.04 -12.24
C VAL A 598 -3.99 -0.18 -11.45
N GLY A 599 -4.85 -1.19 -11.32
CA GLY A 599 -4.53 -2.46 -10.66
C GLY A 599 -4.75 -2.46 -9.15
N GLU A 600 -4.55 -3.66 -8.57
CA GLU A 600 -4.76 -3.96 -7.15
C GLU A 600 -3.75 -3.23 -6.24
N ALA A 601 -4.18 -2.91 -5.02
CA ALA A 601 -3.45 -2.11 -4.03
C ALA A 601 -3.16 -0.66 -4.40
N SER A 602 -3.75 -0.16 -5.49
CA SER A 602 -3.80 1.27 -5.76
C SER A 602 -4.55 1.99 -4.64
N VAL A 603 -3.95 3.06 -4.11
CA VAL A 603 -4.59 3.89 -3.08
C VAL A 603 -5.74 4.68 -3.70
N VAL A 604 -6.88 4.67 -3.01
CA VAL A 604 -8.07 5.44 -3.39
C VAL A 604 -8.13 6.70 -2.55
N PHE A 605 -8.25 7.84 -3.24
CA PHE A 605 -8.39 9.17 -2.64
C PHE A 605 -9.81 9.68 -2.85
N ALA A 606 -10.30 10.51 -1.94
CA ALA A 606 -11.54 11.25 -2.08
C ALA A 606 -11.28 12.76 -2.13
N SER A 607 -12.11 13.47 -2.90
CA SER A 607 -12.21 14.93 -2.86
C SER A 607 -13.69 15.35 -2.86
N ALA A 608 -14.00 16.49 -2.27
CA ALA A 608 -15.36 17.00 -2.22
C ALA A 608 -15.91 17.25 -3.64
N ALA A 609 -17.18 16.92 -3.88
CA ALA A 609 -17.80 17.18 -5.16
C ALA A 609 -17.84 18.69 -5.48
N PRO A 610 -17.70 19.11 -6.76
CA PRO A 610 -17.63 20.52 -7.14
C PRO A 610 -18.82 21.39 -6.68
N SER A 611 -20.01 20.78 -6.50
CA SER A 611 -21.21 21.46 -6.00
C SER A 611 -21.12 21.85 -4.51
N GLU A 612 -20.33 21.12 -3.71
CA GLU A 612 -20.17 21.36 -2.27
C GLU A 612 -18.92 22.17 -1.93
N ALA A 613 -17.93 22.21 -2.83
CA ALA A 613 -16.63 22.87 -2.62
C ALA A 613 -16.72 24.38 -2.32
N LYS A 614 -17.83 25.06 -2.65
CA LYS A 614 -18.04 26.47 -2.30
C LYS A 614 -18.22 26.71 -0.79
N THR A 615 -18.51 25.69 0.00
CA THR A 615 -18.89 25.81 1.42
C THR A 615 -17.83 25.25 2.38
N ALA A 616 -16.83 24.54 1.87
CA ALA A 616 -15.86 23.77 2.66
C ALA A 616 -14.45 24.41 2.72
N LEU A 617 -14.32 25.69 2.38
CA LEU A 617 -13.09 26.44 2.67
C LEU A 617 -12.86 26.40 4.18
N LEU A 618 -11.71 25.85 4.58
CA LEU A 618 -11.28 25.72 5.98
C LEU A 618 -11.51 27.03 6.76
N PRO A 619 -11.98 26.97 8.02
CA PRO A 619 -12.17 28.16 8.85
C PRO A 619 -10.87 28.94 9.12
#